data_AF-A0A6S6S9L7-F1
#
_entry.id   AF-A0A6S6S9L7-F1
#
_cell.length_a   1.000
_cell.length_b   1.000
_cell.length_c   1.000
_cell.angle_alpha   90.00
_cell.angle_beta   90.00
_cell.angle_gamma   90.00
#
_symmetry.space_group_name_H-M   'P 1'
#
loop_
_entity.id
_entity.type
_entity.pdbx_description
1 polymer ?
#
loop_
_entity_poly.entity_id
_entity_poly.type
_entity_poly.pdbx_seq_one_letter_code
_entity_poly.pdbx_strand_id
1 'polypeptide(L)'
;MNIKQFYRYVFVFLLSVFVFTGCGSDNGGGEFVAPDKVGYLIDSPIANIDYECGTKKAKTNSEGKFECSELPVTFKVGGIEVGILDSMTADSKVYPQDLAQVGRDNFTDDDVIKIAVFLQSLDDDGNIATEITLPNDINSTKIDTLAEMTLDEITTFLISIGKTAVSKEDAIKHLQEQFGFDVTKPIITLNGANPLQLTQGTAYSELGATATDDRDATVAVTTSGTVDVTKVGTNTITYKAVDSAGNEASLTRTVNVVLAPDTTKPVITLNGANPLQLTQGTAYSELGATATDDRDATVAVTTSGTVDVTKVGTNTITYKAVDSAGNEASLTRTVNVVRNITQQTILKTFTYDDTNRVVKEDLGDGSYIEYIYDDSGNLIQQNVVK
;
A
#
# COMPACT_ATOMS: atom_id res chain seq x y z
N MET A 1 25.33 -49.36 8.99
CA MET A 1 24.74 -50.71 9.12
C MET A 1 24.34 -51.14 7.72
N ASN A 2 25.07 -52.10 7.15
CA ASN A 2 24.85 -52.67 5.81
C ASN A 2 23.59 -53.55 5.81
N ILE A 3 22.85 -53.59 4.70
CA ILE A 3 22.30 -54.84 4.12
C ILE A 3 22.00 -54.59 2.62
N LYS A 4 22.71 -55.34 1.78
CA LYS A 4 22.44 -55.60 0.37
C LYS A 4 21.61 -56.89 0.27
N GLN A 5 20.57 -56.92 -0.57
CA GLN A 5 20.03 -58.10 -1.27
C GLN A 5 19.37 -57.56 -2.56
N PHE A 6 19.83 -57.78 -3.80
CA PHE A 6 20.13 -59.00 -4.56
C PHE A 6 18.87 -59.81 -4.90
N TYR A 7 18.24 -59.51 -6.04
CA TYR A 7 17.45 -60.48 -6.81
C TYR A 7 17.78 -60.35 -8.30
N ARG A 8 18.50 -61.35 -8.81
CA ARG A 8 18.65 -61.69 -10.24
C ARG A 8 17.46 -62.58 -10.60
N TYR A 9 16.72 -62.26 -11.65
CA TYR A 9 15.91 -63.24 -12.36
C TYR A 9 16.50 -63.45 -13.76
N VAL A 10 17.09 -64.62 -13.93
CA VAL A 10 17.48 -65.22 -15.20
C VAL A 10 16.30 -66.09 -15.63
N PHE A 11 15.68 -65.79 -16.77
CA PHE A 11 14.67 -66.67 -17.37
C PHE A 11 15.24 -67.22 -18.68
N VAL A 12 15.46 -68.54 -18.71
CA VAL A 12 16.04 -69.30 -19.81
C VAL A 12 14.94 -70.17 -20.43
N PHE A 13 14.80 -70.01 -21.75
CA PHE A 13 14.35 -70.95 -22.79
C PHE A 13 13.13 -71.86 -22.55
N LEU A 14 12.14 -71.72 -23.44
CA LEU A 14 11.45 -72.89 -23.99
C LEU A 14 11.21 -72.70 -25.50
N LEU A 15 12.11 -73.32 -26.27
CA LEU A 15 12.06 -73.48 -27.71
C LEU A 15 10.98 -74.51 -28.03
N SER A 16 9.86 -74.10 -28.63
CA SER A 16 8.86 -75.01 -29.20
C SER A 16 8.97 -75.01 -30.72
N VAL A 17 9.57 -76.08 -31.24
CA VAL A 17 9.63 -76.41 -32.65
C VAL A 17 8.27 -76.95 -33.07
N PHE A 18 7.55 -76.23 -33.93
CA PHE A 18 6.47 -76.79 -34.73
C PHE A 18 6.85 -76.66 -36.21
N VAL A 19 7.21 -77.80 -36.80
CA VAL A 19 7.35 -77.96 -38.25
C VAL A 19 5.96 -78.31 -38.77
N PHE A 20 5.34 -77.41 -39.52
CA PHE A 20 4.34 -77.78 -40.52
C PHE A 20 4.75 -77.15 -41.84
N THR A 21 5.24 -78.02 -42.73
CA THR A 21 5.25 -77.79 -44.17
C THR A 21 3.80 -77.73 -44.65
N GLY A 22 3.30 -76.52 -44.85
CA GLY A 22 2.09 -76.24 -45.64
C GLY A 22 2.50 -75.53 -46.92
N CYS A 23 2.55 -76.28 -48.02
CA CYS A 23 2.64 -75.72 -49.36
C CYS A 23 1.25 -75.17 -49.72
N GLY A 24 1.15 -73.85 -49.88
CA GLY A 24 -0.09 -73.16 -50.25
C GLY A 24 0.28 -71.81 -50.86
N SER A 25 0.39 -71.81 -52.19
CA SER A 25 0.61 -70.63 -53.01
C SER A 25 -0.61 -69.72 -52.95
N ASP A 26 -0.51 -68.58 -52.28
CA ASP A 26 -1.31 -67.40 -52.58
C ASP A 26 -0.46 -66.14 -52.41
N ASN A 27 -0.18 -65.48 -53.53
CA ASN A 27 0.51 -64.20 -53.59
C ASN A 27 -0.46 -63.09 -53.15
N GLY A 28 -0.65 -62.93 -51.85
CA GLY A 28 -1.19 -61.74 -51.22
C GLY A 28 -0.07 -61.02 -50.50
N GLY A 29 0.63 -60.12 -51.18
CA GLY A 29 1.59 -59.20 -50.56
C GLY A 29 0.85 -58.19 -49.69
N GLY A 30 0.43 -58.60 -48.50
CA GLY A 30 0.07 -57.69 -47.44
C GLY A 30 1.35 -57.29 -46.71
N GLU A 31 1.71 -56.01 -46.74
CA GLU A 31 2.71 -55.47 -45.83
C GLU A 31 2.32 -55.84 -44.40
N PHE A 32 3.24 -56.49 -43.69
CA PHE A 32 3.13 -56.63 -42.24
C PHE A 32 3.26 -55.22 -41.64
N VAL A 33 2.14 -54.53 -41.49
CA VAL A 33 2.10 -53.23 -40.81
C VAL A 33 2.34 -53.52 -39.33
N ALA A 34 3.46 -53.03 -38.79
CA ALA A 34 3.71 -53.11 -37.35
C ALA A 34 2.55 -52.42 -36.60
N PRO A 35 2.06 -52.99 -35.48
CA PRO A 35 0.96 -52.39 -34.76
C PRO A 35 1.32 -50.96 -34.32
N ASP A 36 0.37 -50.05 -34.45
CA ASP A 36 0.55 -48.66 -34.05
C ASP A 36 0.96 -48.58 -32.58
N LYS A 37 2.00 -47.79 -32.31
CA LYS A 37 2.38 -47.39 -30.96
C LYS A 37 1.42 -46.30 -30.52
N VAL A 38 0.92 -46.43 -29.29
CA VAL A 38 -0.04 -45.48 -28.71
C VAL A 38 0.71 -44.55 -27.76
N GLY A 39 0.48 -43.25 -27.89
CA GLY A 39 0.93 -42.23 -26.96
C GLY A 39 -0.17 -41.21 -26.67
N TYR A 40 0.06 -40.38 -25.66
CA TYR A 40 -0.85 -39.32 -25.23
C TYR A 40 -0.04 -38.03 -25.08
N LEU A 41 -0.40 -36.98 -25.81
CA LEU A 41 0.21 -35.65 -25.67
C LEU A 41 -0.44 -34.91 -24.50
N ILE A 42 0.40 -34.51 -23.54
CA ILE A 42 -0.01 -33.99 -22.22
C ILE A 42 0.69 -32.65 -21.95
N ASP A 43 -0.13 -31.61 -21.93
CA ASP A 43 0.01 -30.34 -21.22
C ASP A 43 -1.42 -29.98 -20.82
N SER A 44 -2.00 -30.79 -19.90
CA SER A 44 -3.38 -31.28 -20.02
C SER A 44 -3.63 -32.10 -21.31
N PRO A 45 -4.61 -33.02 -21.39
CA PRO A 45 -4.90 -33.72 -22.64
C PRO A 45 -5.07 -32.73 -23.81
N ILE A 46 -4.23 -32.84 -24.85
CA ILE A 46 -4.24 -31.88 -25.97
C ILE A 46 -5.03 -32.46 -27.13
N ALA A 47 -6.21 -31.91 -27.38
CA ALA A 47 -7.08 -32.35 -28.45
C ALA A 47 -6.88 -31.55 -29.73
N ASN A 48 -7.19 -32.19 -30.86
CA ASN A 48 -7.24 -31.56 -32.17
C ASN A 48 -5.89 -31.02 -32.69
N ILE A 49 -4.75 -31.47 -32.13
CA ILE A 49 -3.42 -31.20 -32.71
C ILE A 49 -3.17 -32.16 -33.88
N ASP A 50 -2.62 -31.66 -34.98
CA ASP A 50 -2.23 -32.49 -36.12
C ASP A 50 -0.95 -33.27 -35.77
N TYR A 51 -0.90 -34.55 -36.13
CA TYR A 51 0.32 -35.34 -36.05
C TYR A 51 0.57 -36.12 -37.34
N GLU A 52 1.85 -36.24 -37.70
CA GLU A 52 2.31 -36.93 -38.90
C GLU A 52 3.40 -37.95 -38.52
N CYS A 53 3.26 -39.18 -39.02
CA CYS A 53 4.25 -40.25 -38.84
C CYS A 53 4.23 -41.19 -40.05
N GLY A 54 5.35 -41.27 -40.78
CA GLY A 54 5.39 -41.98 -42.05
C GLY A 54 4.38 -41.43 -43.06
N THR A 55 3.42 -42.26 -43.47
CA THR A 55 2.31 -41.86 -44.37
C THR A 55 1.03 -41.46 -43.62
N LYS A 56 0.97 -41.67 -42.30
CA LYS A 56 -0.21 -41.38 -41.49
C LYS A 56 -0.25 -39.89 -41.14
N LYS A 57 -1.42 -39.29 -41.35
CA LYS A 57 -1.78 -37.94 -40.92
C LYS A 57 -3.11 -38.00 -40.20
N ALA A 58 -3.15 -37.56 -38.96
CA ALA A 58 -4.35 -37.59 -38.14
C ALA A 58 -4.28 -36.51 -37.06
N LYS A 59 -5.33 -36.42 -36.24
CA LYS A 59 -5.38 -35.51 -35.10
C LYS A 59 -5.52 -36.26 -33.79
N THR A 60 -5.02 -35.69 -32.70
CA THR A 60 -5.25 -36.24 -31.36
C THR A 60 -6.74 -36.17 -30.98
N ASN A 61 -7.19 -37.12 -30.17
CA ASN A 61 -8.53 -37.09 -29.58
C ASN A 61 -8.56 -36.26 -28.29
N SER A 62 -9.69 -36.26 -27.59
CA SER A 62 -9.88 -35.50 -26.34
C SER A 62 -9.04 -35.96 -25.15
N GLU A 63 -8.41 -37.13 -25.24
CA GLU A 63 -7.46 -37.64 -24.25
C GLU A 63 -6.01 -37.31 -24.63
N GLY A 64 -5.78 -36.54 -25.70
CA GLY A 64 -4.46 -36.31 -26.28
C GLY A 64 -3.88 -37.52 -27.00
N LYS A 65 -4.68 -38.57 -27.21
CA LYS A 65 -4.22 -39.85 -27.77
C LYS A 65 -3.83 -39.71 -29.24
N PHE A 66 -2.66 -40.23 -29.60
CA PHE A 66 -2.21 -40.44 -30.97
C PHE A 66 -1.74 -41.88 -31.17
N GLU A 67 -1.76 -42.35 -32.41
CA GLU A 67 -1.39 -43.72 -32.77
C GLU A 67 -0.49 -43.68 -34.00
N CYS A 68 0.73 -44.22 -33.89
CA CYS A 68 1.72 -44.18 -34.97
C CYS A 68 2.50 -45.48 -35.08
N SER A 69 2.55 -46.06 -36.28
CA SER A 69 3.36 -47.24 -36.61
C SER A 69 4.85 -46.91 -36.78
N GLU A 70 5.17 -45.66 -37.11
CA GLU A 70 6.51 -45.19 -37.44
C GLU A 70 6.93 -44.00 -36.56
N LEU A 71 8.25 -43.80 -36.46
CA LEU A 71 8.88 -42.64 -35.82
C LEU A 71 9.76 -41.92 -36.87
N PRO A 72 9.98 -40.60 -36.73
CA PRO A 72 9.47 -39.74 -35.67
C PRO A 72 7.99 -39.38 -35.83
N VAL A 73 7.36 -38.89 -34.76
CA VAL A 73 6.03 -38.25 -34.84
C VAL A 73 6.22 -36.74 -34.80
N THR A 74 5.78 -36.04 -35.83
CA THR A 74 5.80 -34.57 -35.88
C THR A 74 4.44 -34.03 -35.50
N PHE A 75 4.39 -33.13 -34.52
CA PHE A 75 3.15 -32.45 -34.09
C PHE A 75 3.07 -31.06 -34.70
N LYS A 76 1.90 -30.69 -35.22
CA LYS A 76 1.66 -29.43 -35.92
C LYS A 76 0.35 -28.79 -35.49
N VAL A 77 0.33 -27.46 -35.53
CA VAL A 77 -0.89 -26.67 -35.33
C VAL A 77 -0.99 -25.66 -36.45
N GLY A 78 -2.00 -25.83 -37.31
CA GLY A 78 -2.23 -24.93 -38.42
C GLY A 78 -1.07 -24.79 -39.42
N GLY A 79 -0.25 -25.84 -39.52
CA GLY A 79 0.95 -25.89 -40.36
C GLY A 79 2.26 -25.63 -39.60
N ILE A 80 2.23 -24.98 -38.44
CA ILE A 80 3.41 -24.72 -37.60
C ILE A 80 3.81 -26.01 -36.89
N GLU A 81 5.05 -26.45 -37.08
CA GLU A 81 5.64 -27.53 -36.29
C GLU A 81 5.83 -27.09 -34.84
N VAL A 82 5.17 -27.80 -33.93
CA VAL A 82 5.27 -27.59 -32.48
C VAL A 82 6.46 -28.36 -31.92
N GLY A 83 6.72 -29.56 -32.44
CA GLY A 83 7.88 -30.34 -32.05
C GLY A 83 7.84 -31.77 -32.60
N ILE A 84 8.90 -32.51 -32.31
CA ILE A 84 9.16 -33.84 -32.88
C ILE A 84 9.43 -34.84 -31.77
N LEU A 85 8.72 -35.96 -31.82
CA LEU A 85 8.96 -37.11 -30.95
C LEU A 85 9.78 -38.17 -31.67
N ASP A 86 11.07 -38.24 -31.37
CA ASP A 86 12.00 -39.20 -31.99
C ASP A 86 11.91 -40.62 -31.40
N SER A 87 11.37 -40.75 -30.20
CA SER A 87 11.19 -42.04 -29.54
C SER A 87 9.96 -42.06 -28.63
N MET A 88 9.26 -43.19 -28.59
CA MET A 88 8.13 -43.36 -27.67
C MET A 88 8.64 -43.39 -26.23
N THR A 89 7.93 -42.68 -25.36
CA THR A 89 8.20 -42.64 -23.93
C THR A 89 7.76 -43.93 -23.25
N ALA A 90 8.44 -44.32 -22.17
CA ALA A 90 8.17 -45.58 -21.48
C ALA A 90 6.79 -45.63 -20.82
N ASP A 91 6.23 -44.46 -20.48
CA ASP A 91 4.92 -44.30 -19.86
C ASP A 91 3.82 -43.92 -20.87
N SER A 92 4.14 -43.91 -22.17
CA SER A 92 3.24 -43.49 -23.26
C SER A 92 2.74 -42.04 -23.15
N LYS A 93 3.24 -41.23 -22.22
CA LYS A 93 2.90 -39.80 -22.12
C LYS A 93 3.97 -38.97 -22.82
N VAL A 94 3.57 -37.96 -23.55
CA VAL A 94 4.47 -37.04 -24.25
C VAL A 94 4.18 -35.65 -23.73
N TYR A 95 5.19 -35.00 -23.18
CA TYR A 95 5.09 -33.63 -22.65
C TYR A 95 5.84 -32.65 -23.55
N PRO A 96 5.62 -31.33 -23.43
CA PRO A 96 6.42 -30.31 -24.11
C PRO A 96 7.94 -30.53 -24.00
N GLN A 97 8.44 -31.01 -22.87
CA GLN A 97 9.85 -31.37 -22.66
C GLN A 97 10.31 -32.51 -23.57
N ASP A 98 9.46 -33.51 -23.81
CA ASP A 98 9.78 -34.63 -24.69
C ASP A 98 9.84 -34.15 -26.16
N LEU A 99 8.98 -33.19 -26.55
CA LEU A 99 8.97 -32.56 -27.88
C LEU A 99 10.17 -31.62 -28.11
N ALA A 100 10.62 -30.93 -27.06
CA ALA A 100 11.83 -30.12 -27.05
C ALA A 100 13.12 -30.95 -26.84
N GLN A 101 12.99 -32.27 -26.67
CA GLN A 101 14.11 -33.21 -26.49
C GLN A 101 14.99 -32.91 -25.25
N VAL A 102 14.39 -32.41 -24.18
CA VAL A 102 15.05 -32.14 -22.89
C VAL A 102 14.52 -33.03 -21.78
N GLY A 103 15.18 -33.05 -20.63
CA GLY A 103 14.70 -33.76 -19.44
C GLY A 103 13.35 -33.21 -18.97
N ARG A 104 12.46 -34.08 -18.48
CA ARG A 104 11.11 -33.69 -18.00
C ARG A 104 11.13 -32.78 -16.76
N ASP A 105 12.26 -32.65 -16.09
CA ASP A 105 12.52 -31.71 -15.00
C ASP A 105 13.01 -30.34 -15.48
N ASN A 106 13.26 -30.15 -16.78
CA ASN A 106 13.72 -28.89 -17.35
C ASN A 106 12.53 -28.03 -17.84
N PHE A 107 12.08 -27.12 -16.98
CA PHE A 107 11.03 -26.13 -17.27
C PHE A 107 11.59 -24.77 -17.74
N THR A 108 12.91 -24.65 -17.81
CA THR A 108 13.59 -23.39 -18.15
C THR A 108 14.06 -23.32 -19.61
N ASP A 109 13.96 -24.43 -20.32
CA ASP A 109 14.32 -24.53 -21.72
C ASP A 109 13.42 -23.66 -22.59
N ASP A 110 14.02 -22.95 -23.55
CA ASP A 110 13.34 -21.96 -24.37
C ASP A 110 12.25 -22.59 -25.24
N ASP A 111 12.49 -23.78 -25.80
CA ASP A 111 11.52 -24.46 -26.65
C ASP A 111 10.37 -25.04 -25.84
N VAL A 112 10.64 -25.54 -24.62
CA VAL A 112 9.59 -25.95 -23.68
C VAL A 112 8.65 -24.78 -23.36
N ILE A 113 9.22 -23.61 -23.07
CA ILE A 113 8.45 -22.40 -22.78
C ILE A 113 7.60 -22.00 -23.99
N LYS A 114 8.18 -21.97 -25.19
CA LYS A 114 7.45 -21.62 -26.42
C LYS A 114 6.30 -22.58 -26.70
N ILE A 115 6.55 -23.88 -26.61
CA ILE A 115 5.54 -24.93 -26.83
C ILE A 115 4.40 -24.76 -25.82
N ALA A 116 4.72 -24.66 -24.53
CA ALA A 116 3.72 -24.51 -23.48
C ALA A 116 2.89 -23.22 -23.67
N VAL A 117 3.54 -22.06 -23.83
CA VAL A 117 2.85 -20.79 -24.08
C VAL A 117 1.97 -20.88 -25.32
N PHE A 118 2.48 -21.42 -26.41
CA PHE A 118 1.73 -21.52 -27.66
C PHE A 118 0.49 -22.41 -27.52
N LEU A 119 0.64 -23.64 -27.03
CA LEU A 119 -0.47 -24.60 -26.92
C LEU A 119 -1.53 -24.13 -25.92
N GLN A 120 -1.11 -23.66 -24.74
CA GLN A 120 -2.02 -23.19 -23.70
C GLN A 120 -2.77 -21.90 -24.09
N SER A 121 -2.14 -21.02 -24.86
CA SER A 121 -2.80 -19.80 -25.37
C SER A 121 -3.83 -20.07 -26.47
N LEU A 122 -3.74 -21.23 -27.11
CA LEU A 122 -4.66 -21.61 -28.17
C LEU A 122 -5.93 -22.26 -27.65
N ASP A 123 -5.96 -22.67 -26.39
CA ASP A 123 -7.11 -23.32 -25.77
C ASP A 123 -8.41 -22.51 -25.98
N ASP A 124 -9.44 -23.18 -26.49
CA ASP A 124 -10.67 -22.52 -26.96
C ASP A 124 -11.56 -22.01 -25.83
N ASP A 125 -11.56 -22.67 -24.68
CA ASP A 125 -12.33 -22.24 -23.50
C ASP A 125 -11.51 -21.41 -22.50
N GLY A 126 -10.19 -21.32 -22.73
CA GLY A 126 -9.24 -20.61 -21.88
C GLY A 126 -8.99 -21.26 -20.51
N ASN A 127 -9.43 -22.50 -20.31
CA ASN A 127 -9.28 -23.25 -19.08
C ASN A 127 -8.27 -24.40 -19.24
N ILE A 128 -7.00 -23.99 -19.22
CA ILE A 128 -5.83 -24.87 -19.37
C ILE A 128 -5.77 -26.00 -18.33
N ALA A 129 -6.50 -25.89 -17.20
CA ALA A 129 -6.53 -26.90 -16.14
C ALA A 129 -7.24 -28.21 -16.54
N THR A 130 -7.96 -28.24 -17.67
CA THR A 130 -8.78 -29.37 -18.10
C THR A 130 -8.26 -30.09 -19.33
N GLU A 131 -8.83 -29.86 -20.51
CA GLU A 131 -8.39 -30.37 -21.80
C GLU A 131 -8.02 -29.15 -22.65
N ILE A 132 -6.83 -29.13 -23.26
CA ILE A 132 -6.50 -28.08 -24.21
C ILE A 132 -7.14 -28.44 -25.54
N THR A 133 -8.19 -27.70 -25.91
CA THR A 133 -8.87 -27.90 -27.18
C THR A 133 -8.38 -26.87 -28.18
N LEU A 134 -7.59 -27.32 -29.17
CA LEU A 134 -7.08 -26.43 -30.21
C LEU A 134 -8.16 -26.12 -31.24
N PRO A 135 -8.24 -24.88 -31.77
CA PRO A 135 -9.24 -24.52 -32.77
C PRO A 135 -8.99 -25.19 -34.11
N ASN A 136 -10.08 -25.45 -34.85
CA ASN A 136 -10.04 -26.16 -36.12
C ASN A 136 -9.37 -25.38 -37.27
N ASP A 137 -9.30 -24.06 -37.19
CA ASP A 137 -9.02 -23.16 -38.32
C ASP A 137 -7.81 -22.24 -38.08
N ILE A 138 -6.73 -22.76 -37.50
CA ILE A 138 -5.45 -22.04 -37.51
C ILE A 138 -4.80 -22.30 -38.86
N ASN A 139 -4.48 -21.25 -39.62
CA ASN A 139 -3.71 -21.38 -40.85
C ASN A 139 -2.55 -20.39 -40.83
N SER A 140 -1.35 -20.88 -40.58
CA SER A 140 -0.14 -20.09 -40.71
C SER A 140 0.42 -20.23 -42.13
N THR A 141 0.46 -19.13 -42.87
CA THR A 141 1.13 -19.07 -44.18
C THR A 141 2.56 -18.52 -44.09
N LYS A 142 3.06 -18.29 -42.86
CA LYS A 142 4.26 -17.49 -42.62
C LYS A 142 5.37 -18.19 -41.84
N ILE A 143 5.11 -19.32 -41.18
CA ILE A 143 6.05 -19.93 -40.22
C ILE A 143 5.95 -21.45 -40.30
N ASP A 144 7.10 -22.11 -40.34
CA ASP A 144 7.18 -23.56 -40.49
C ASP A 144 7.37 -24.28 -39.13
N THR A 145 8.02 -23.65 -38.14
CA THR A 145 8.29 -24.27 -36.82
C THR A 145 8.36 -23.24 -35.68
N LEU A 146 7.94 -23.65 -34.47
CA LEU A 146 8.06 -22.85 -33.24
C LEU A 146 9.51 -22.64 -32.80
N ALA A 147 10.41 -23.59 -33.09
CA ALA A 147 11.80 -23.53 -32.64
C ALA A 147 12.54 -22.29 -33.18
N GLU A 148 12.15 -21.82 -34.37
CA GLU A 148 12.72 -20.63 -35.02
C GLU A 148 12.10 -19.31 -34.55
N MET A 149 11.01 -19.34 -33.80
CA MET A 149 10.32 -18.15 -33.30
C MET A 149 10.86 -17.71 -31.95
N THR A 150 10.87 -16.40 -31.72
CA THR A 150 10.97 -15.81 -30.38
C THR A 150 9.62 -15.81 -29.67
N LEU A 151 9.63 -15.74 -28.32
CA LEU A 151 8.39 -15.69 -27.54
C LEU A 151 7.52 -14.45 -27.88
N ASP A 152 8.15 -13.33 -28.23
CA ASP A 152 7.45 -12.11 -28.66
C ASP A 152 6.76 -12.29 -30.02
N GLU A 153 7.39 -13.03 -30.95
CA GLU A 153 6.79 -13.38 -32.23
C GLU A 153 5.61 -14.34 -32.06
N ILE A 154 5.72 -15.31 -31.15
CA ILE A 154 4.61 -16.22 -30.80
C ILE A 154 3.45 -15.42 -30.24
N THR A 155 3.72 -14.53 -29.28
CA THR A 155 2.71 -13.65 -28.68
C THR A 155 2.03 -12.78 -29.74
N THR A 156 2.81 -12.20 -30.66
CA THR A 156 2.30 -11.39 -31.76
C THR A 156 1.42 -12.21 -32.71
N PHE A 157 1.82 -13.44 -33.01
CA PHE A 157 1.04 -14.37 -33.83
C PHE A 157 -0.30 -14.71 -33.16
N LEU A 158 -0.29 -15.09 -31.88
CA LEU A 158 -1.49 -15.40 -31.10
C LEU A 158 -2.48 -14.23 -31.11
N ILE A 159 -1.99 -12.99 -30.89
CA ILE A 159 -2.81 -11.78 -30.98
C ILE A 159 -3.39 -11.60 -32.39
N SER A 160 -2.61 -11.88 -33.44
CA SER A 160 -3.06 -11.72 -34.83
C SER A 160 -4.21 -12.67 -35.21
N ILE A 161 -4.33 -13.81 -34.53
CA ILE A 161 -5.44 -14.76 -34.69
C ILE A 161 -6.53 -14.59 -33.62
N GLY A 162 -6.50 -13.49 -32.87
CA GLY A 162 -7.53 -13.15 -31.88
C GLY A 162 -7.43 -13.92 -30.56
N LYS A 163 -6.30 -14.56 -30.27
CA LYS A 163 -6.02 -15.26 -29.02
C LYS A 163 -5.28 -14.36 -28.03
N THR A 164 -5.45 -14.62 -26.74
CA THR A 164 -4.69 -13.94 -25.67
C THR A 164 -3.56 -14.86 -25.26
N ALA A 165 -2.33 -14.35 -25.27
CA ALA A 165 -1.18 -15.15 -24.85
C ALA A 165 -1.20 -15.38 -23.34
N VAL A 166 -1.10 -16.63 -22.93
CA VAL A 166 -0.76 -17.05 -21.57
C VAL A 166 0.67 -16.59 -21.28
N SER A 167 0.91 -16.06 -20.09
CA SER A 167 2.25 -15.61 -19.71
C SER A 167 3.21 -16.80 -19.62
N LYS A 168 4.51 -16.55 -19.81
CA LYS A 168 5.55 -17.58 -19.60
C LYS A 168 5.43 -18.19 -18.20
N GLU A 169 5.22 -17.35 -17.20
CA GLU A 169 5.13 -17.74 -15.80
C GLU A 169 3.94 -18.66 -15.55
N ASP A 170 2.76 -18.31 -16.07
CA ASP A 170 1.55 -19.12 -15.92
C ASP A 170 1.65 -20.43 -16.70
N ALA A 171 2.24 -20.40 -17.90
CA ALA A 171 2.39 -21.59 -18.73
C ALA A 171 3.30 -22.64 -18.09
N ILE A 172 4.41 -22.19 -17.52
CA ILE A 172 5.32 -23.06 -16.77
C ILE A 172 4.70 -23.51 -15.45
N LYS A 173 3.97 -22.65 -14.75
CA LYS A 173 3.23 -23.02 -13.52
C LYS A 173 2.29 -24.18 -13.79
N HIS A 174 1.48 -24.09 -14.85
CA HIS A 174 0.56 -25.15 -15.25
C HIS A 174 1.31 -26.46 -15.51
N LEU A 175 2.39 -26.40 -16.30
CA LEU A 175 3.17 -27.58 -16.64
C LEU A 175 3.80 -28.23 -15.39
N GLN A 176 4.32 -27.43 -14.46
CA GLN A 176 4.87 -27.91 -13.19
C GLN A 176 3.81 -28.58 -12.30
N GLU A 177 2.60 -28.02 -12.23
CA GLU A 177 1.49 -28.61 -11.47
C GLU A 177 1.09 -30.01 -11.99
N GLN A 178 1.17 -30.24 -13.31
CA GLN A 178 0.91 -31.56 -13.93
C GLN A 178 1.90 -32.64 -13.46
N PHE A 179 3.13 -32.25 -13.11
CA PHE A 179 4.14 -33.12 -12.54
C PHE A 179 4.08 -33.18 -10.99
N GLY A 180 3.07 -32.55 -10.39
CA GLY A 180 2.87 -32.53 -8.94
C GLY A 180 3.83 -31.60 -8.20
N PHE A 181 4.58 -30.74 -8.91
CA PHE A 181 5.36 -29.71 -8.25
C PHE A 181 4.42 -28.71 -7.55
N ASP A 182 4.92 -28.18 -6.45
CA ASP A 182 4.25 -27.10 -5.74
C ASP A 182 4.85 -25.77 -6.17
N VAL A 183 3.99 -24.90 -6.67
CA VAL A 183 4.33 -23.62 -7.30
C VAL A 183 3.46 -22.49 -6.75
N THR A 184 2.60 -22.81 -5.77
CA THR A 184 1.78 -21.82 -5.10
C THR A 184 2.64 -21.12 -4.06
N LYS A 185 2.56 -19.79 -4.00
CA LYS A 185 3.29 -19.03 -2.99
C LYS A 185 2.47 -19.00 -1.69
N PRO A 186 3.14 -18.98 -0.52
CA PRO A 186 2.47 -18.73 0.75
C PRO A 186 1.72 -17.40 0.76
N ILE A 187 0.63 -17.34 1.53
CA ILE A 187 -0.13 -16.13 1.79
C ILE A 187 0.23 -15.61 3.18
N ILE A 188 0.83 -14.41 3.25
CA ILE A 188 1.17 -13.75 4.52
C ILE A 188 0.01 -12.88 5.00
N THR A 189 -0.40 -13.03 6.25
CA THR A 189 -1.39 -12.19 6.93
C THR A 189 -0.75 -11.45 8.11
N LEU A 190 -0.77 -10.11 8.07
CA LEU A 190 -0.23 -9.28 9.15
C LEU A 190 -1.13 -9.34 10.39
N ASN A 191 -0.50 -9.39 11.57
CA ASN A 191 -1.23 -9.16 12.81
C ASN A 191 -1.36 -7.65 13.05
N GLY A 192 -2.57 -7.15 13.31
CA GLY A 192 -2.80 -5.73 13.59
C GLY A 192 -2.77 -4.81 12.37
N ALA A 193 -2.68 -3.50 12.61
CA ALA A 193 -2.92 -2.49 11.59
C ALA A 193 -1.75 -2.34 10.59
N ASN A 194 -2.10 -1.98 9.35
CA ASN A 194 -1.18 -1.49 8.33
C ASN A 194 -1.88 -0.37 7.54
N PRO A 195 -1.42 0.89 7.59
CA PRO A 195 -0.28 1.36 8.38
C PRO A 195 -0.54 1.35 9.89
N LEU A 196 0.51 1.13 10.68
CA LEU A 196 0.47 1.31 12.13
C LEU A 196 0.89 2.74 12.49
N GLN A 197 0.12 3.40 13.34
CA GLN A 197 0.45 4.73 13.87
C GLN A 197 1.06 4.62 15.26
N LEU A 198 2.17 5.32 15.50
CA LEU A 198 2.88 5.32 16.76
C LEU A 198 3.25 6.75 17.16
N THR A 199 2.99 7.14 18.40
CA THR A 199 3.45 8.43 18.91
C THR A 199 4.96 8.38 19.18
N GLN A 200 5.70 9.42 18.77
CA GLN A 200 7.14 9.57 18.99
C GLN A 200 7.53 9.25 20.45
N GLY A 201 8.57 8.43 20.60
CA GLY A 201 9.07 7.96 21.90
C GLY A 201 8.31 6.77 22.49
N THR A 202 7.16 6.38 21.93
CA THR A 202 6.46 5.16 22.38
C THR A 202 7.24 3.94 21.95
N ALA A 203 7.44 2.98 22.85
CA ALA A 203 8.14 1.74 22.52
C ALA A 203 7.38 0.95 21.44
N TYR A 204 8.10 0.49 20.41
CA TYR A 204 7.57 -0.37 19.37
C TYR A 204 7.76 -1.84 19.75
N SER A 205 6.68 -2.63 19.68
CA SER A 205 6.73 -4.09 19.77
C SER A 205 6.21 -4.65 18.44
N GLU A 206 6.97 -5.58 17.86
CA GLU A 206 6.59 -6.21 16.61
C GLU A 206 5.35 -7.09 16.79
N LEU A 207 4.30 -6.82 16.01
CA LEU A 207 3.02 -7.56 16.09
C LEU A 207 3.10 -8.94 15.42
N GLY A 208 4.10 -9.16 14.58
CA GLY A 208 4.29 -10.36 13.78
C GLY A 208 3.31 -10.48 12.62
N ALA A 209 3.33 -11.65 12.00
CA ALA A 209 2.44 -12.08 10.94
C ALA A 209 2.33 -13.61 10.93
N THR A 210 1.34 -14.14 10.25
CA THR A 210 1.18 -15.58 9.99
C THR A 210 1.26 -15.86 8.49
N ALA A 211 1.55 -17.09 8.11
CA ALA A 211 1.49 -17.53 6.73
C ALA A 211 0.76 -18.86 6.61
N THR A 212 0.02 -19.01 5.51
CA THR A 212 -0.66 -20.26 5.12
C THR A 212 -0.28 -20.62 3.70
N ASP A 213 -0.36 -21.90 3.38
CA ASP A 213 -0.09 -22.46 2.07
C ASP A 213 -1.06 -23.61 1.79
N ASP A 214 -1.27 -23.97 0.52
CA ASP A 214 -2.23 -25.02 0.13
C ASP A 214 -1.70 -26.44 0.36
N ARG A 215 -0.38 -26.64 0.41
CA ARG A 215 0.25 -27.96 0.59
C ARG A 215 1.07 -28.07 1.87
N ASP A 216 1.55 -26.96 2.41
CA ASP A 216 2.31 -26.93 3.65
C ASP A 216 1.43 -26.72 4.90
N ALA A 217 1.53 -27.65 5.87
CA ALA A 217 0.77 -27.57 7.12
C ALA A 217 1.16 -26.35 7.98
N THR A 218 2.42 -25.91 7.89
CA THR A 218 2.93 -24.72 8.59
C THR A 218 3.97 -24.02 7.74
N VAL A 219 3.87 -22.69 7.62
CA VAL A 219 4.88 -21.86 6.96
C VAL A 219 5.39 -20.81 7.94
N ALA A 220 6.71 -20.76 8.15
CA ALA A 220 7.32 -19.81 9.07
C ALA A 220 7.43 -18.43 8.40
N VAL A 221 7.11 -17.39 9.15
CA VAL A 221 7.35 -16.00 8.74
C VAL A 221 8.60 -15.48 9.40
N THR A 222 9.52 -14.96 8.59
CA THR A 222 10.68 -14.19 9.03
C THR A 222 10.42 -12.71 8.90
N THR A 223 10.98 -11.90 9.79
CA THR A 223 10.73 -10.45 9.85
C THR A 223 12.05 -9.69 9.86
N SER A 224 12.11 -8.58 9.12
CA SER A 224 13.29 -7.71 9.03
C SER A 224 12.88 -6.24 8.96
N GLY A 225 13.81 -5.36 9.32
CA GLY A 225 13.56 -3.92 9.45
C GLY A 225 13.54 -3.48 10.93
N THR A 226 13.58 -2.18 11.12
CA THR A 226 13.59 -1.55 12.46
C THR A 226 12.74 -0.29 12.43
N VAL A 227 12.13 0.06 13.56
CA VAL A 227 11.39 1.32 13.72
C VAL A 227 12.20 2.26 14.62
N ASP A 228 12.65 3.40 14.08
CA ASP A 228 13.21 4.48 14.90
C ASP A 228 12.07 5.30 15.51
N VAL A 229 11.68 4.94 16.74
CA VAL A 229 10.60 5.62 17.46
C VAL A 229 10.97 7.03 17.92
N THR A 230 12.25 7.41 17.84
CA THR A 230 12.74 8.72 18.30
C THR A 230 12.58 9.81 17.24
N LYS A 231 12.29 9.45 15.98
CA LYS A 231 12.13 10.40 14.89
C LYS A 231 10.76 10.24 14.26
N VAL A 232 10.08 11.37 14.05
CA VAL A 232 8.87 11.42 13.23
C VAL A 232 9.21 11.00 11.80
N GLY A 233 8.37 10.16 11.22
CA GLY A 233 8.56 9.66 9.86
C GLY A 233 7.99 8.26 9.65
N THR A 234 8.24 7.73 8.47
CA THR A 234 7.75 6.41 8.06
C THR A 234 8.88 5.39 8.14
N ASN A 235 8.59 4.25 8.76
CA ASN A 235 9.47 3.10 8.85
C ASN A 235 8.79 1.90 8.17
N THR A 236 9.59 0.96 7.65
CA THR A 236 9.09 -0.23 6.96
C THR A 236 9.62 -1.49 7.62
N ILE A 237 8.72 -2.42 7.92
CA ILE A 237 9.05 -3.79 8.34
C ILE A 237 8.66 -4.73 7.20
N THR A 238 9.53 -5.67 6.85
CA THR A 238 9.33 -6.65 5.79
C THR A 238 9.18 -8.04 6.38
N TYR A 239 8.13 -8.74 5.96
CA TYR A 239 7.82 -10.13 6.32
C TYR A 239 8.07 -11.00 5.11
N LYS A 240 8.76 -12.12 5.30
CA LYS A 240 9.04 -13.10 4.25
C LYS A 240 8.62 -14.49 4.72
N ALA A 241 7.91 -15.21 3.87
CA ALA A 241 7.55 -16.61 4.05
C ALA A 241 8.08 -17.42 2.87
N VAL A 242 8.60 -18.61 3.15
CA VAL A 242 9.09 -19.57 2.15
C VAL A 242 8.52 -20.93 2.53
N ASP A 243 7.82 -21.57 1.60
CA ASP A 243 7.27 -22.92 1.80
C ASP A 243 8.35 -24.01 1.68
N SER A 244 7.94 -25.28 1.75
CA SER A 244 8.85 -26.42 1.64
C SER A 244 9.38 -26.66 0.22
N ALA A 245 8.65 -26.18 -0.80
CA ALA A 245 9.01 -26.26 -2.21
C ALA A 245 9.95 -25.12 -2.67
N GLY A 246 10.12 -24.09 -1.84
CA GLY A 246 10.95 -22.92 -2.10
C GLY A 246 10.19 -21.73 -2.70
N ASN A 247 8.86 -21.74 -2.77
CA ASN A 247 8.11 -20.58 -3.24
C ASN A 247 8.10 -19.49 -2.16
N GLU A 248 8.41 -18.26 -2.59
CA GLU A 248 8.60 -17.13 -1.68
C GLU A 248 7.50 -16.08 -1.79
N ALA A 249 7.02 -15.61 -0.64
CA ALA A 249 6.14 -14.46 -0.51
C ALA A 249 6.76 -13.37 0.38
N SER A 250 6.46 -12.12 0.07
CA SER A 250 6.93 -10.95 0.82
C SER A 250 5.80 -9.93 1.00
N LEU A 251 5.69 -9.36 2.20
CA LEU A 251 4.71 -8.35 2.56
C LEU A 251 5.36 -7.30 3.47
N THR A 252 4.91 -6.06 3.42
CA THR A 252 5.46 -4.98 4.26
C THR A 252 4.41 -4.35 5.18
N ARG A 253 4.84 -3.99 6.39
CA ARG A 253 4.09 -3.09 7.29
C ARG A 253 4.75 -1.73 7.29
N THR A 254 3.94 -0.70 7.09
CA THR A 254 4.31 0.70 7.25
C THR A 254 4.04 1.12 8.70
N VAL A 255 5.04 1.65 9.39
CA VAL A 255 4.92 2.21 10.74
C VAL A 255 5.21 3.70 10.68
N ASN A 256 4.18 4.51 10.92
CA ASN A 256 4.26 5.96 10.94
C ASN A 256 4.46 6.43 12.37
N VAL A 257 5.61 7.06 12.64
CA VAL A 257 5.90 7.73 13.89
C VAL A 257 5.47 9.19 13.76
N VAL A 258 4.55 9.63 14.60
CA VAL A 258 3.95 10.98 14.58
C VAL A 258 4.18 11.69 15.91
N LEU A 259 4.10 13.03 15.92
CA LEU A 259 4.11 13.78 17.18
C LEU A 259 2.88 13.42 18.01
N ALA A 260 3.02 13.51 19.33
CA ALA A 260 1.85 13.47 20.22
C ALA A 260 0.90 14.62 19.84
N PRO A 261 -0.43 14.42 19.96
CA PRO A 261 -1.39 15.51 19.80
C PRO A 261 -0.97 16.72 20.61
N ASP A 262 -1.05 17.89 20.01
CA ASP A 262 -0.78 19.12 20.72
C ASP A 262 -2.00 19.52 21.57
N THR A 263 -1.74 19.80 22.84
CA THR A 263 -2.77 20.10 23.85
C THR A 263 -2.38 21.28 24.74
N THR A 264 -1.21 21.89 24.48
CA THR A 264 -0.74 23.04 25.24
C THR A 264 -1.48 24.28 24.73
N LYS A 265 -1.86 25.19 25.62
CA LYS A 265 -2.50 26.45 25.23
C LYS A 265 -1.43 27.54 25.06
N PRO A 266 -1.67 28.52 24.17
CA PRO A 266 -0.82 29.70 24.08
C PRO A 266 -0.71 30.49 25.39
N VAL A 267 0.41 31.17 25.56
CA VAL A 267 0.64 32.12 26.66
C VAL A 267 0.54 33.54 26.14
N ILE A 268 -0.44 34.31 26.64
CA ILE A 268 -0.64 35.72 26.26
C ILE A 268 0.13 36.64 27.22
N THR A 269 0.89 37.59 26.67
CA THR A 269 1.59 38.65 27.42
C THR A 269 1.07 40.02 27.00
N LEU A 270 0.54 40.80 27.97
CA LEU A 270 0.04 42.15 27.70
C LEU A 270 1.19 43.14 27.48
N ASN A 271 1.04 44.04 26.52
CA ASN A 271 1.95 45.18 26.38
C ASN A 271 1.55 46.27 27.38
N GLY A 272 2.49 46.76 28.20
CA GLY A 272 2.23 47.81 29.18
C GLY A 272 1.47 47.35 30.42
N ALA A 273 0.99 48.31 31.22
CA ALA A 273 0.49 48.05 32.56
C ALA A 273 -0.87 47.33 32.59
N ASN A 274 -1.06 46.50 33.62
CA ASN A 274 -2.35 45.95 34.01
C ASN A 274 -2.43 45.94 35.55
N PRO A 275 -3.29 46.77 36.18
CA PRO A 275 -4.21 47.71 35.54
C PRO A 275 -3.50 48.91 34.91
N LEU A 276 -4.05 49.43 33.81
CA LEU A 276 -3.64 50.69 33.20
C LEU A 276 -4.44 51.85 33.79
N GLN A 277 -3.76 52.92 34.17
CA GLN A 277 -4.39 54.15 34.65
C GLN A 277 -4.50 55.14 33.49
N LEU A 278 -5.70 55.67 33.25
CA LEU A 278 -5.99 56.62 32.17
C LEU A 278 -6.70 57.85 32.74
N THR A 279 -6.20 59.04 32.48
CA THR A 279 -6.87 60.28 32.92
C THR A 279 -8.13 60.53 32.08
N GLN A 280 -9.24 60.85 32.74
CA GLN A 280 -10.53 61.15 32.11
C GLN A 280 -10.38 62.20 31.00
N GLY A 281 -11.00 61.92 29.85
CA GLY A 281 -10.93 62.74 28.65
C GLY A 281 -9.67 62.51 27.79
N THR A 282 -8.69 61.72 28.25
CA THR A 282 -7.52 61.35 27.44
C THR A 282 -7.89 60.24 26.46
N ALA A 283 -7.48 60.37 25.20
CA ALA A 283 -7.69 59.34 24.20
C ALA A 283 -6.99 58.02 24.61
N TYR A 284 -7.70 56.90 24.49
CA TYR A 284 -7.15 55.57 24.71
C TYR A 284 -6.67 54.97 23.39
N SER A 285 -5.39 54.57 23.33
CA SER A 285 -4.85 53.72 22.28
C SER A 285 -4.60 52.34 22.86
N GLU A 286 -5.11 51.31 22.21
CA GLU A 286 -4.89 49.93 22.63
C GLU A 286 -3.39 49.59 22.52
N LEU A 287 -2.80 49.10 23.62
CA LEU A 287 -1.37 48.75 23.67
C LEU A 287 -1.07 47.39 23.03
N GLY A 288 -2.10 46.56 22.83
CA GLY A 288 -1.98 45.21 22.29
C GLY A 288 -1.46 44.20 23.31
N ALA A 289 -1.18 43.01 22.81
CA ALA A 289 -0.55 41.89 23.51
C ALA A 289 0.15 40.99 22.50
N THR A 290 1.09 40.18 22.97
CA THR A 290 1.72 39.10 22.18
C THR A 290 1.28 37.74 22.72
N ALA A 291 1.41 36.69 21.92
CA ALA A 291 1.24 35.32 22.37
C ALA A 291 2.40 34.45 21.87
N THR A 292 2.78 33.48 22.68
CA THR A 292 3.78 32.45 22.36
C THR A 292 3.22 31.08 22.68
N ASP A 293 3.68 30.07 21.97
CA ASP A 293 3.31 28.68 22.17
C ASP A 293 4.55 27.78 22.03
N ASP A 294 4.52 26.56 22.57
CA ASP A 294 5.68 25.65 22.52
C ASP A 294 5.89 25.00 21.15
N ARG A 295 4.85 24.91 20.31
CA ARG A 295 4.93 24.25 18.98
C ARG A 295 4.62 25.17 17.81
N ASP A 296 3.90 26.26 18.05
CA ASP A 296 3.59 27.25 17.02
C ASP A 296 4.61 28.40 16.96
N ALA A 297 5.16 28.63 15.77
CA ALA A 297 6.13 29.70 15.54
C ALA A 297 5.51 31.10 15.73
N THR A 298 4.22 31.25 15.42
CA THR A 298 3.47 32.49 15.60
C THR A 298 2.05 32.20 16.06
N VAL A 299 1.57 32.95 17.04
CA VAL A 299 0.17 32.89 17.50
C VAL A 299 -0.42 34.30 17.51
N ALA A 300 -1.51 34.50 16.77
CA ALA A 300 -2.17 35.80 16.68
C ALA A 300 -3.03 36.07 17.93
N VAL A 301 -3.01 37.31 18.42
CA VAL A 301 -3.90 37.77 19.48
C VAL A 301 -5.01 38.62 18.89
N THR A 302 -6.25 38.25 19.20
CA THR A 302 -7.44 39.04 18.90
C THR A 302 -7.89 39.80 20.15
N THR A 303 -8.35 41.03 19.97
CA THR A 303 -8.77 41.90 21.09
C THR A 303 -10.24 42.29 20.96
N SER A 304 -10.91 42.44 22.10
CA SER A 304 -12.30 42.87 22.17
C SER A 304 -12.57 43.68 23.44
N GLY A 305 -13.60 44.51 23.41
CA GLY A 305 -13.92 45.48 24.46
C GLY A 305 -13.59 46.91 24.05
N THR A 306 -14.08 47.87 24.84
CA THR A 306 -13.91 49.31 24.60
C THR A 306 -13.69 50.03 25.93
N VAL A 307 -12.96 51.15 25.91
CA VAL A 307 -12.76 52.00 27.09
C VAL A 307 -13.58 53.29 26.92
N ASP A 308 -14.55 53.54 27.81
CA ASP A 308 -15.23 54.84 27.88
C ASP A 308 -14.35 55.84 28.65
N VAL A 309 -13.60 56.66 27.91
CA VAL A 309 -12.68 57.64 28.49
C VAL A 309 -13.40 58.85 29.13
N THR A 310 -14.70 58.99 28.94
CA THR A 310 -15.48 60.13 29.44
C THR A 310 -16.02 59.92 30.85
N LYS A 311 -16.05 58.66 31.34
CA LYS A 311 -16.56 58.32 32.66
C LYS A 311 -15.45 57.72 33.52
N VAL A 312 -15.31 58.24 34.73
CA VAL A 312 -14.47 57.63 35.76
C VAL A 312 -15.01 56.23 36.07
N GLY A 313 -14.15 55.23 36.09
CA GLY A 313 -14.54 53.85 36.32
C GLY A 313 -13.56 52.83 35.73
N THR A 314 -13.93 51.56 35.82
CA THR A 314 -13.12 50.44 35.34
C THR A 314 -13.70 49.89 34.04
N ASN A 315 -12.85 49.75 33.02
CA ASN A 315 -13.16 49.13 31.75
C ASN A 315 -12.31 47.88 31.56
N THR A 316 -12.80 46.91 30.79
CA THR A 316 -12.10 45.64 30.53
C THR A 316 -11.90 45.43 29.04
N ILE A 317 -10.66 45.12 28.65
CA ILE A 317 -10.31 44.63 27.32
C ILE A 317 -9.93 43.15 27.44
N THR A 318 -10.46 42.31 26.55
CA THR A 318 -10.19 40.86 26.50
C THR A 318 -9.31 40.53 25.31
N TYR A 319 -8.29 39.70 25.55
CA TYR A 319 -7.33 39.21 24.58
C TYR A 319 -7.51 37.71 24.45
N LYS A 320 -7.65 37.21 23.22
CA LYS A 320 -7.78 35.78 22.92
C LYS A 320 -6.72 35.34 21.92
N ALA A 321 -6.09 34.20 22.18
CA ALA A 321 -5.14 33.55 21.30
C ALA A 321 -5.58 32.09 21.07
N VAL A 322 -5.46 31.62 19.83
CA VAL A 322 -5.75 30.23 19.42
C VAL A 322 -4.58 29.74 18.58
N ASP A 323 -4.02 28.60 18.96
CA ASP A 323 -2.90 27.96 18.27
C ASP A 323 -3.35 27.20 17.00
N SER A 324 -2.43 26.54 16.30
CA SER A 324 -2.77 25.78 15.07
C SER A 324 -3.50 24.46 15.36
N ALA A 325 -3.35 23.92 16.57
CA ALA A 325 -4.02 22.71 17.04
C ALA A 325 -5.44 22.98 17.59
N GLY A 326 -5.84 24.25 17.73
CA GLY A 326 -7.13 24.70 18.24
C GLY A 326 -7.19 24.92 19.75
N ASN A 327 -6.07 24.91 20.48
CA ASN A 327 -6.04 25.21 21.90
C ASN A 327 -6.18 26.72 22.14
N GLU A 328 -7.05 27.10 23.08
CA GLU A 328 -7.41 28.51 23.30
C GLU A 328 -7.00 29.05 24.68
N ALA A 329 -6.47 30.28 24.68
CA ALA A 329 -6.15 31.07 25.87
C ALA A 329 -6.85 32.44 25.85
N SER A 330 -7.17 32.98 27.04
CA SER A 330 -7.81 34.29 27.22
C SER A 330 -7.21 35.04 28.40
N LEU A 331 -6.97 36.34 28.24
CA LEU A 331 -6.45 37.25 29.28
C LEU A 331 -7.17 38.59 29.21
N THR A 332 -7.24 39.33 30.31
CA THR A 332 -7.93 40.64 30.35
C THR A 332 -7.03 41.77 30.87
N ARG A 333 -7.12 42.95 30.25
CA ARG A 333 -6.58 44.21 30.79
C ARG A 333 -7.69 45.02 31.45
N THR A 334 -7.40 45.49 32.65
CA THR A 334 -8.21 46.46 33.37
C THR A 334 -7.72 47.87 33.08
N VAL A 335 -8.57 48.75 32.57
CA VAL A 335 -8.28 50.18 32.34
C VAL A 335 -9.11 51.02 33.31
N ASN A 336 -8.44 51.66 34.25
CA ASN A 336 -9.04 52.53 35.25
C ASN A 336 -8.99 53.97 34.75
N VAL A 337 -10.16 54.53 34.46
CA VAL A 337 -10.32 55.95 34.12
C VAL A 337 -10.43 56.76 35.40
N VAL A 338 -9.48 57.63 35.66
CA VAL A 338 -9.37 58.44 36.88
C VAL A 338 -9.61 59.92 36.59
N ARG A 339 -10.05 60.71 37.58
CA ARG A 339 -10.39 62.13 37.38
C ARG A 339 -9.19 62.93 36.86
N ASN A 340 -9.45 63.84 35.91
CA ASN A 340 -8.50 64.86 35.51
C ASN A 340 -8.50 65.99 36.56
N ILE A 341 -7.45 66.07 37.37
CA ILE A 341 -7.31 67.12 38.40
C ILE A 341 -6.58 68.37 37.89
N THR A 342 -6.17 68.42 36.61
CA THR A 342 -5.60 69.62 36.00
C THR A 342 -6.70 70.49 35.38
N GLN A 343 -6.91 71.67 35.97
CA GLN A 343 -8.01 72.61 35.77
C GLN A 343 -9.35 72.23 36.42
N GLN A 344 -9.35 72.07 37.75
CA GLN A 344 -10.34 72.89 38.45
C GLN A 344 -9.77 74.30 38.49
N THR A 345 -10.36 75.21 37.71
CA THR A 345 -10.30 76.62 38.08
C THR A 345 -10.91 76.66 39.47
N ILE A 346 -10.10 76.78 40.53
CA ILE A 346 -10.62 77.13 41.84
C ILE A 346 -11.29 78.49 41.62
N LEU A 347 -12.60 78.48 41.42
CA LEU A 347 -13.40 79.70 41.41
C LEU A 347 -13.41 80.16 42.86
N LYS A 348 -12.38 80.92 43.25
CA LYS A 348 -12.43 81.73 44.46
C LYS A 348 -13.46 82.82 44.22
N THR A 349 -14.72 82.53 44.52
CA THR A 349 -15.73 83.57 44.65
C THR A 349 -15.43 84.35 45.91
N PHE A 350 -15.12 85.64 45.74
CA PHE A 350 -15.02 86.60 46.82
C PHE A 350 -16.39 87.21 47.04
N THR A 351 -16.96 87.01 48.22
CA THR A 351 -18.13 87.74 48.68
C THR A 351 -17.75 88.54 49.90
N TYR A 352 -18.10 89.83 49.90
CA TYR A 352 -17.97 90.70 51.07
C TYR A 352 -19.33 90.72 51.77
N ASP A 353 -19.34 90.49 53.09
CA ASP A 353 -20.37 91.08 53.94
C ASP A 353 -19.84 92.43 54.47
N ASP A 354 -20.69 93.24 55.11
CA ASP A 354 -20.36 94.62 55.51
C ASP A 354 -19.15 94.74 56.48
N THR A 355 -18.50 93.63 56.87
CA THR A 355 -17.38 93.60 57.83
C THR A 355 -16.30 92.54 57.59
N ASN A 356 -16.47 91.56 56.70
CA ASN A 356 -15.50 90.48 56.48
C ASN A 356 -15.35 90.08 55.01
N ARG A 357 -14.16 89.57 54.65
CA ARG A 357 -13.90 88.95 53.34
C ARG A 357 -14.07 87.45 53.43
N VAL A 358 -15.01 86.89 52.68
CA VAL A 358 -15.22 85.43 52.59
C VAL A 358 -14.69 84.90 51.26
N VAL A 359 -13.89 83.82 51.33
CA VAL A 359 -13.33 83.11 50.19
C VAL A 359 -13.82 81.67 50.23
N LYS A 360 -14.52 81.24 49.18
CA LYS A 360 -14.92 79.84 49.03
C LYS A 360 -13.98 79.11 48.07
N GLU A 361 -13.50 77.94 48.47
CA GLU A 361 -12.70 77.02 47.69
C GLU A 361 -13.51 75.75 47.45
N ASP A 362 -14.03 75.58 46.24
CA ASP A 362 -14.79 74.39 45.84
C ASP A 362 -13.88 73.16 45.81
N LEU A 363 -14.35 72.04 46.36
CA LEU A 363 -13.64 70.76 46.40
C LEU A 363 -14.08 69.79 45.29
N GLY A 364 -15.09 70.16 44.50
CA GLY A 364 -15.49 69.47 43.27
C GLY A 364 -16.37 68.22 43.46
N ASP A 365 -16.90 68.00 44.67
CA ASP A 365 -17.88 66.95 44.99
C ASP A 365 -19.23 67.52 45.50
N GLY A 366 -19.43 68.83 45.33
CA GLY A 366 -20.54 69.59 45.92
C GLY A 366 -20.19 70.27 47.24
N SER A 367 -19.05 69.93 47.85
CA SER A 367 -18.52 70.57 49.05
C SER A 367 -17.54 71.71 48.76
N TYR A 368 -17.38 72.64 49.69
CA TYR A 368 -16.41 73.73 49.61
C TYR A 368 -15.79 74.06 50.98
N ILE A 369 -14.59 74.62 50.98
CA ILE A 369 -13.94 75.23 52.15
C ILE A 369 -14.23 76.73 52.14
N GLU A 370 -14.76 77.25 53.23
CA GLU A 370 -14.97 78.68 53.44
C GLU A 370 -13.86 79.25 54.33
N TYR A 371 -13.18 80.28 53.86
CA TYR A 371 -12.19 81.05 54.62
C TYR A 371 -12.73 82.44 54.88
N ILE A 372 -12.79 82.86 56.13
CA ILE A 372 -13.25 84.19 56.54
C ILE A 372 -12.04 84.98 57.04
N TYR A 373 -11.85 86.17 56.50
CA TYR A 373 -10.77 87.09 56.84
C TYR A 373 -11.33 88.38 57.42
N ASP A 374 -10.62 88.95 58.40
CA ASP A 374 -10.88 90.31 58.90
C ASP A 374 -10.45 91.38 57.87
N ASP A 375 -10.79 92.65 58.13
CA ASP A 375 -10.44 93.80 57.27
C ASP A 375 -8.92 94.02 57.12
N SER A 376 -8.11 93.45 58.02
CA SER A 376 -6.64 93.48 57.94
C SER A 376 -6.06 92.32 57.12
N GLY A 377 -6.91 91.42 56.61
CA GLY A 377 -6.53 90.28 55.79
C GLY A 377 -6.06 89.06 56.59
N ASN A 378 -6.25 89.03 57.91
CA ASN A 378 -5.92 87.86 58.72
C ASN A 378 -7.05 86.83 58.64
N LEU A 379 -6.70 85.55 58.50
CA LEU A 379 -7.67 84.47 58.55
C LEU A 379 -8.22 84.34 59.97
N ILE A 380 -9.54 84.48 60.12
CA ILE A 380 -10.21 84.39 61.41
C ILE A 380 -11.04 83.11 61.54
N GLN A 381 -11.48 82.50 60.44
CA GLN A 381 -12.25 81.26 60.48
C GLN A 381 -12.10 80.41 59.21
N GLN A 382 -12.11 79.09 59.35
CA GLN A 382 -12.15 78.13 58.26
C GLN A 382 -13.23 77.07 58.52
N ASN A 383 -14.17 76.93 57.60
CA ASN A 383 -15.26 75.95 57.67
C ASN A 383 -15.21 74.99 56.48
N VAL A 384 -15.51 73.71 56.69
CA VAL A 384 -15.73 72.75 55.60
C VAL A 384 -17.24 72.54 55.48
N VAL A 385 -17.80 72.88 54.32
CA VAL A 385 -19.25 72.83 54.05
C VAL A 385 -19.48 71.76 53.00
N LYS A 386 -20.31 70.75 53.33
CA LYS A 386 -20.66 69.63 52.45
C LYS A 386 -21.95 69.84 51.70
#